data_AF-A0A353H5Q8-F1
#
_entry.id   AF-A0A353H5Q8-F1
#
_cell.length_a   1.000
_cell.length_b   1.000
_cell.length_c   1.000
_cell.angle_alpha   90.00
_cell.angle_beta   90.00
_cell.angle_gamma   90.00
#
_symmetry.space_group_name_H-M   'P 1'
#
loop_
_entity.id
_entity.type
_entity.pdbx_description
1 polymer ?
#
loop_
_entity_poly.entity_id
_entity_poly.type
_entity_poly.pdbx_seq_one_letter_code
_entity_poly.pdbx_strand_id
1 'polypeptide(L)' 'MKQEILCMECGDELKRTIKKYPGESYLFKEGKAIDDFLCDQCGNEIVPGSQCYAFSLWSVMGAIPYYPWEGEYITEVQP' A
#
# COMPACT_ATOMS: atom_id res chain seq x y z
N MET A 1 7.07 -6.08 9.52
CA MET A 1 6.37 -5.73 8.26
C MET A 1 5.49 -4.55 8.56
N LYS A 2 5.41 -3.60 7.64
CA LYS A 2 4.47 -2.49 7.68
C LYS A 2 3.52 -2.64 6.50
N GLN A 3 2.23 -2.41 6.75
CA GLN A 3 1.14 -2.48 5.78
C GLN A 3 0.37 -1.16 5.87
N GLU A 4 0.09 -0.52 4.74
CA GLU A 4 -0.59 0.77 4.69
C GLU A 4 -1.58 0.83 3.50
N ILE A 5 -2.75 1.43 3.71
CA ILE A 5 -3.69 1.87 2.67
C ILE A 5 -3.48 3.37 2.45
N LEU A 6 -3.11 3.73 1.22
CA LEU A 6 -2.72 5.08 0.84
C LEU A 6 -3.65 5.63 -0.23
N CYS A 7 -4.04 6.90 -0.10
CA CYS A 7 -4.66 7.61 -1.22
C CYS A 7 -3.66 7.73 -2.38
N MET A 8 -4.16 8.01 -3.59
CA MET A 8 -3.30 8.09 -4.79
C MET A 8 -2.16 9.10 -4.64
N GLU A 9 -2.44 10.26 -4.04
CA GLU A 9 -1.43 11.32 -3.85
C GLU A 9 -0.29 10.86 -2.93
N CYS A 10 -0.60 10.35 -1.73
CA CYS A 10 0.42 9.87 -0.79
C CYS A 10 1.17 8.65 -1.34
N GLY A 11 0.48 7.73 -2.03
CA GLY A 11 1.13 6.58 -2.63
C GLY A 11 2.08 6.96 -3.78
N ASP A 12 1.70 7.92 -4.62
CA ASP A 12 2.57 8.43 -5.68
C ASP A 12 3.77 9.21 -5.13
N GLU A 13 3.58 10.01 -4.08
CA GLU A 13 4.66 10.68 -3.37
C GLU A 13 5.63 9.66 -2.76
N LEU A 14 5.10 8.64 -2.07
CA LEU A 14 5.92 7.59 -1.47
C LEU A 14 6.68 6.80 -2.54
N LYS A 15 6.05 6.43 -3.67
CA LYS A 15 6.73 5.78 -4.79
C LYS A 15 7.94 6.58 -5.31
N ARG A 16 7.85 7.92 -5.31
CA ARG A 16 8.93 8.80 -5.77
C ARG A 16 10.04 8.96 -4.74
N THR A 17 9.71 8.91 -3.46
CA THR A 17 10.64 9.24 -2.36
C THR A 17 11.23 8.01 -1.67
N ILE A 18 10.58 6.86 -1.75
CA ILE A 18 11.00 5.63 -1.08
C ILE A 18 12.38 5.19 -1.55
N LYS A 19 13.30 5.03 -0.60
CA LYS A 19 14.64 4.51 -0.84
C LYS A 19 14.68 3.04 -0.46
N LYS A 20 15.21 2.20 -1.34
CA LYS A 20 15.52 0.80 -0.99
C LYS A 20 16.77 0.77 -0.14
N TYR A 21 16.64 0.40 1.13
CA TYR A 21 17.79 0.06 1.94
C TYR A 21 18.20 -1.40 1.69
N PRO A 22 19.50 -1.73 1.75
CA PRO A 22 19.94 -3.11 1.69
C PRO A 22 19.26 -3.96 2.76
N GLY A 23 18.64 -5.07 2.35
CA GLY A 23 17.90 -5.92 3.28
C GLY A 23 16.43 -5.55 3.47
N GLU A 24 15.90 -4.58 2.72
CA GLU A 24 14.48 -4.25 2.68
C GLU A 24 13.86 -4.53 1.31
N SER A 25 12.55 -4.75 1.30
CA SER A 25 11.75 -4.88 0.09
C SER A 25 10.38 -4.27 0.32
N TYR A 26 9.79 -3.75 -0.75
CA TYR A 26 8.46 -3.16 -0.71
C TYR A 26 7.62 -3.56 -1.91
N LEU A 27 6.31 -3.44 -1.76
CA LEU A 27 5.32 -3.66 -2.81
C LEU A 27 4.29 -2.52 -2.76
N PHE A 28 3.90 -2.07 -3.94
CA PHE A 28 2.71 -1.23 -4.13
C PHE A 28 1.74 -2.02 -5.00
N LYS A 29 0.53 -2.24 -4.50
CA LYS A 29 -0.57 -2.78 -5.29
C LYS A 29 -1.60 -1.69 -5.49
N GLU A 30 -1.87 -1.34 -6.75
CA GLU A 30 -2.92 -0.40 -7.10
C GLU A 30 -4.25 -1.13 -7.19
N GLY A 31 -5.31 -0.50 -6.70
CA GLY A 31 -6.64 -1.07 -6.70
C GLY A 31 -7.71 -0.05 -6.42
N LYS A 32 -8.93 -0.54 -6.25
CA LYS A 32 -10.06 0.25 -5.75
C LYS A 32 -10.42 -0.19 -4.35
N ALA A 33 -10.68 0.75 -3.45
CA ALA A 33 -11.07 0.47 -2.07
C ALA A 33 -12.36 -0.35 -2.03
N ILE A 34 -12.40 -1.38 -1.19
CA ILE A 34 -13.59 -2.22 -0.99
C ILE A 34 -14.57 -1.57 0.00
N ASP A 35 -14.05 -0.80 0.96
CA ASP A 35 -14.80 -0.14 2.03
C ASP A 35 -14.29 1.31 2.25
N ASP A 36 -14.89 2.03 3.19
CA ASP A 36 -14.42 3.33 3.66
C ASP A 36 -13.14 3.17 4.49
N PHE A 37 -12.08 3.84 4.06
CA PHE A 37 -10.79 3.86 4.76
C PHE A 37 -10.31 5.29 5.01
N LEU A 38 -9.36 5.41 5.93
CA LEU A 38 -8.54 6.60 6.06
C LEU A 38 -7.16 6.29 5.49
N CYS A 39 -6.61 7.22 4.72
CA CYS A 39 -5.23 7.14 4.27
C CYS A 39 -4.29 7.12 5.49
N ASP A 40 -3.44 6.10 5.59
CA ASP A 40 -2.55 5.92 6.74
C ASP A 40 -1.48 7.03 6.88
N GLN A 41 -1.27 7.86 5.84
CA GLN A 41 -0.31 8.96 5.90
C GLN A 41 -0.93 10.32 6.17
N CYS A 42 -2.01 10.69 5.46
CA CYS A 42 -2.60 12.03 5.57
C CYS A 42 -3.95 12.06 6.30
N GLY A 43 -4.55 10.89 6.59
CA GLY A 43 -5.87 10.80 7.22
C GLY A 43 -7.03 11.17 6.30
N ASN A 44 -6.79 11.46 5.02
CA ASN A 44 -7.87 11.71 4.06
C ASN A 44 -8.73 10.46 3.87
N GLU A 45 -10.04 10.67 3.71
CA GLU A 45 -11.00 9.61 3.45
C GLU A 45 -10.79 9.01 2.05
N ILE A 46 -10.81 7.68 1.99
CA ILE A 46 -10.79 6.88 0.77
C ILE A 46 -12.10 6.12 0.74
N VAL A 47 -13.04 6.60 -0.07
CA VAL A 47 -14.38 6.02 -0.18
C VAL A 47 -14.36 4.75 -1.04
N PRO A 48 -15.33 3.83 -0.86
CA PRO A 48 -15.45 2.62 -1.66
C PRO A 48 -15.43 2.91 -3.17
N GLY A 49 -14.66 2.12 -3.91
CA GLY A 49 -14.49 2.26 -5.35
C GLY A 49 -13.46 3.31 -5.79
N SER A 50 -12.96 4.16 -4.89
CA SER A 50 -11.88 5.09 -5.19
C SER A 50 -10.56 4.36 -5.44
N GLN A 51 -9.77 4.88 -6.37
CA GLN A 51 -8.40 4.40 -6.58
C GLN A 51 -7.54 4.68 -5.35
N CYS A 52 -6.76 3.68 -4.96
CA CYS A 52 -5.83 3.76 -3.84
C CYS A 52 -4.71 2.74 -4.02
N TYR A 53 -3.72 2.80 -3.13
CA TYR A 53 -2.64 1.83 -3.05
C TYR A 53 -2.69 1.06 -1.75
N ALA A 54 -2.46 -0.25 -1.82
CA ALA A 54 -2.02 -1.03 -0.69
C ALA A 54 -0.49 -1.18 -0.75
N PHE A 55 0.19 -0.74 0.31
CA PHE A 55 1.63 -0.68 0.42
C PHE A 55 2.14 -1.64 1.49
N SER A 56 3.18 -2.40 1.13
CA SER A 56 3.86 -3.32 2.05
C SER A 56 5.35 -3.00 2.10
N LEU A 57 5.94 -2.97 3.30
CA LEU A 57 7.39 -2.88 3.54
C LEU A 57 7.85 -3.98 4.50
N TRP A 58 8.87 -4.74 4.12
CA TRP A 58 9.40 -5.83 4.94
C TRP A 58 10.92 -5.96 4.83
N SER A 59 11.52 -6.60 5.85
CA SER A 59 12.95 -6.92 5.86
C SER A 59 13.17 -8.33 5.32
N VAL A 60 14.05 -8.46 4.33
CA VAL A 60 14.50 -9.77 3.82
C VAL A 60 15.55 -10.41 4.72
N MET A 61 16.21 -9.66 5.60
CA MET A 61 17.22 -10.18 6.54
C MET A 61 16.62 -10.65 7.87
N GLY A 62 15.49 -10.08 8.30
CA GLY A 62 14.86 -10.36 9.60
C GLY A 62 13.85 -11.52 9.62
N ALA A 63 13.78 -12.34 8.56
CA ALA A 63 12.80 -13.42 8.41
C ALA A 63 11.33 -12.98 8.53
N ILE A 64 11.01 -11.73 8.19
CA ILE A 64 9.62 -11.26 8.10
C ILE A 64 9.17 -11.35 6.63
N PRO A 65 8.55 -12.47 6.20
CA PRO A 65 8.15 -12.65 4.82
C PRO A 65 7.01 -11.71 4.45
N TYR A 66 6.90 -11.43 3.15
CA TYR A 66 5.71 -10.83 2.56
C TYR A 66 4.48 -11.77 2.73
N TYR A 67 3.31 -11.19 3.01
CA TYR A 67 2.02 -11.88 3.08
C TYR A 67 1.01 -11.08 2.23
N PRO A 68 0.28 -11.72 1.30
CA PRO A 68 -0.61 -11.03 0.37
C PRO A 68 -1.96 -10.68 1.02
N TRP A 69 -2.00 -9.55 1.71
CA TRP A 69 -3.17 -9.03 2.45
C TRP A 69 -4.03 -8.07 1.62
N GLU A 70 -3.48 -7.54 0.54
CA GLU A 70 -4.05 -6.39 -0.18
C GLU A 70 -5.46 -6.68 -0.71
N GLY A 71 -5.75 -7.94 -1.07
CA GLY A 71 -7.07 -8.36 -1.55
C GLY A 71 -8.19 -8.28 -0.52
N GLU A 72 -7.87 -8.10 0.76
CA GLU A 72 -8.85 -7.88 1.83
C GLU A 72 -9.36 -6.42 1.84
N TYR A 73 -8.64 -5.49 1.21
CA TYR A 73 -8.91 -4.04 1.26
C TYR A 73 -9.10 -3.40 -0.11
N ILE A 74 -8.48 -3.97 -1.16
CA ILE A 74 -8.56 -3.43 -2.52
C ILE A 74 -8.92 -4.51 -3.54
N THR A 75 -9.74 -4.14 -4.52
CA THR A 75 -9.96 -4.94 -5.73
C THR A 75 -8.96 -4.56 -6.81
N GLU A 76 -8.45 -5.54 -7.57
CA GLU A 76 -7.55 -5.28 -8.70
C GLU A 76 -8.20 -4.39 -9.76
N VAL A 77 -7.45 -3.40 -10.25
CA VAL A 77 -7.83 -2.68 -11.47
C VAL A 77 -7.61 -3.64 -12.63
N GLN A 78 -8.69 -4.19 -13.20
CA GLN A 78 -8.57 -4.94 -14.45
C GLN A 78 -7.97 -4.01 -15.53
N PRO A 79 -7.04 -4.52 -16.37
CA PRO A 79 -6.39 -3.75 -17.42
C PRO A 79 -7.35 -3.21 -18.48
#